data_AF-X0X7S9-F1
#
_entry.id   AF-X0X7S9-F1
#
_cell.length_a   1.000
_cell.length_b   1.000
_cell.length_c   1.000
_cell.angle_alpha   90.00
_cell.angle_beta   90.00
_cell.angle_gamma   90.00
#
_symmetry.space_group_name_H-M   'P 1'
#
loop_
_entity.id
_entity.type
_entity.pdbx_description
1 polymer ?
#
loop_
_entity_poly.entity_id
_entity_poly.type
_entity_poly.pdbx_seq_one_letter_code
_entity_poly.pdbx_strand_id
1 'polypeptide(L)' 'LVKWCDAVLATSSTIVNDTYTGIKTLADANNKRLIIFGVTGAGIAALLGLERLCFQPH' A
#
# COMPACT_ATOMS: atom_id res chain seq x y z
N LEU A 1 -10.85 6.88 -8.66
CA LEU A 1 -10.18 5.57 -8.86
C LEU A 1 -10.41 4.62 -7.68
N VAL A 2 -10.00 4.93 -6.45
CA VAL A 2 -10.15 4.01 -5.29
C VAL A 2 -11.60 3.56 -4.99
N LYS A 3 -12.62 4.35 -5.35
CA LYS A 3 -14.03 4.02 -5.09
C LYS A 3 -14.53 2.75 -5.80
N TRP A 4 -14.04 2.47 -7.01
CA TRP A 4 -14.60 1.40 -7.84
C TRP A 4 -14.06 0.01 -7.50
N CYS A 5 -12.92 -0.08 -6.82
CA CYS A 5 -12.27 -1.35 -6.52
C CYS A 5 -12.64 -1.89 -5.13
N ASP A 6 -12.48 -3.21 -4.93
CA ASP A 6 -12.69 -3.85 -3.64
C ASP A 6 -11.49 -3.67 -2.69
N ALA A 7 -10.29 -3.64 -3.26
CA ALA A 7 -9.04 -3.41 -2.55
C ALA A 7 -8.07 -2.58 -3.39
N VAL A 8 -7.09 -1.97 -2.73
CA VAL A 8 -6.03 -1.19 -3.33
C VAL A 8 -4.71 -1.90 -3.10
N LEU A 9 -3.96 -2.12 -4.18
CA LEU A 9 -2.60 -2.65 -4.14
C LEU A 9 -1.63 -1.53 -4.56
N ALA A 10 -0.79 -1.08 -3.65
CA ALA A 10 0.16 0.01 -3.89
C ALA A 10 1.61 -0.50 -3.83
N THR A 11 2.42 -0.13 -4.82
CA THR A 11 3.85 -0.45 -4.82
C THR A 11 4.53 0.24 -3.64
N SER A 12 5.54 -0.38 -3.06
CA SER A 12 6.31 0.24 -1.98
C SER A 12 7.03 1.52 -2.39
N SER A 13 7.21 1.76 -3.69
CA SER A 13 7.74 3.03 -4.20
C SER A 13 6.82 4.23 -3.91
N THR A 14 5.52 4.02 -3.65
CA THR A 14 4.62 5.11 -3.25
C THR A 14 5.01 5.76 -1.92
N ILE A 15 5.72 5.01 -1.08
CA ILE A 15 6.25 5.52 0.20
C ILE A 15 7.45 6.44 -0.07
N VAL A 16 8.31 6.06 -1.02
CA VAL A 16 9.55 6.79 -1.34
C VAL A 16 9.27 8.08 -2.11
N ASN A 17 8.23 8.08 -2.96
CA ASN A 17 7.85 9.25 -3.76
C ASN A 17 6.72 10.08 -3.14
N ASP A 18 6.42 9.88 -1.86
CA ASP A 18 5.44 10.64 -1.05
C ASP A 18 3.98 10.59 -1.54
N THR A 19 3.61 9.62 -2.38
CA THR A 19 2.23 9.46 -2.85
C THR A 19 1.39 8.53 -1.97
N TYR A 20 2.01 7.76 -1.08
CA TYR A 20 1.34 6.79 -0.19
C TYR A 20 0.26 7.45 0.69
N THR A 21 0.55 8.60 1.28
CA THR A 21 -0.36 9.28 2.21
C THR A 21 -1.67 9.69 1.53
N GLY A 22 -1.60 10.15 0.28
CA GLY A 22 -2.79 10.46 -0.53
C GLY A 22 -3.61 9.22 -0.85
N ILE A 23 -2.94 8.11 -1.19
CA ILE A 23 -3.59 6.82 -1.44
C ILE A 23 -4.27 6.29 -0.18
N LYS A 24 -3.58 6.34 0.97
CA LYS A 24 -4.11 5.90 2.28
C LYS A 24 -5.34 6.71 2.68
N THR A 25 -5.28 8.03 2.56
CA THR A 25 -6.41 8.93 2.84
C THR A 25 -7.63 8.56 1.99
N LEU A 26 -7.44 8.32 0.69
CA LEU A 26 -8.52 7.91 -0.20
C LEU A 26 -9.05 6.50 0.11
N ALA A 27 -8.17 5.56 0.47
CA ALA A 27 -8.57 4.21 0.85
C ALA A 27 -9.42 4.22 2.13
N ASP A 28 -8.97 4.95 3.16
CA ASP A 28 -9.68 5.08 4.43
C ASP A 28 -11.04 5.76 4.25
N ALA A 29 -11.08 6.87 3.52
CA ALA A 29 -12.31 7.62 3.25
C ALA A 29 -13.37 6.80 2.49
N ASN A 30 -12.96 5.71 1.81
CA ASN A 30 -13.85 4.82 1.07
C ASN A 30 -13.91 3.41 1.68
N ASN A 31 -13.37 3.23 2.88
CA ASN A 31 -13.31 1.96 3.61
C ASN A 31 -12.74 0.81 2.77
N LYS A 32 -11.66 1.08 2.02
CA LYS A 32 -10.99 0.12 1.14
C LYS A 32 -9.74 -0.42 1.81
N ARG A 33 -9.57 -1.74 1.74
CA ARG A 33 -8.34 -2.41 2.19
C ARG A 33 -7.17 -1.96 1.30
N LEU A 34 -6.11 -1.45 1.91
CA LEU A 34 -4.88 -1.05 1.23
C LEU A 34 -3.75 -2.02 1.59
N ILE A 35 -3.10 -2.57 0.58
CA ILE A 35 -2.01 -3.52 0.72
C ILE A 35 -0.77 -2.96 0.00
N ILE A 36 0.37 -2.98 0.68
CA ILE A 36 1.66 -2.61 0.08
C ILE A 36 2.29 -3.84 -0.58
N PHE A 37 2.96 -3.68 -1.72
CA PHE A 37 3.80 -4.75 -2.29
C PHE A 37 5.13 -4.24 -2.81
N GLY A 38 6.13 -5.10 -2.77
CA GLY A 38 7.51 -4.77 -3.16
C GLY A 38 8.49 -4.76 -1.99
N VAL A 39 9.77 -4.84 -2.33
CA VAL A 39 10.86 -5.03 -1.36
C VAL A 39 11.22 -3.75 -0.60
N THR A 40 11.14 -2.60 -1.26
CA THR A 40 11.53 -1.29 -0.69
C THR A 40 10.73 -0.93 0.56
N GLY A 41 9.49 -1.41 0.66
CA GLY A 41 8.57 -1.11 1.75
C GLY A 41 8.62 -2.10 2.89
N ALA A 42 9.48 -3.14 2.83
CA ALA A 42 9.50 -4.20 3.84
C ALA A 42 9.82 -3.65 5.25
N GLY A 43 10.82 -2.76 5.36
CA GLY A 43 11.19 -2.14 6.63
C GLY A 43 10.08 -1.25 7.17
N ILE A 44 9.55 -0.35 6.35
CA ILE A 44 8.47 0.57 6.75
C ILE A 44 7.20 -0.19 7.14
N ALA A 45 6.85 -1.24 6.39
CA ALA A 45 5.69 -2.06 6.70
C ALA A 45 5.83 -2.76 8.06
N ALA A 46 7.01 -3.28 8.39
CA ALA A 46 7.27 -3.87 9.69
C ALA A 46 7.22 -2.84 10.83
N LEU A 47 7.76 -1.64 10.62
CA LEU A 47 7.80 -0.57 11.63
C LEU A 47 6.41 0.04 11.92
N LEU A 48 5.58 0.19 10.89
CA LEU A 48 4.28 0.85 10.99
C LEU A 48 3.10 -0.13 11.03
N GLY A 49 3.36 -1.44 11.02
CA GLY A 49 2.32 -2.47 11.00
C GLY A 49 1.46 -2.44 9.74
N LEU A 50 2.03 -2.02 8.59
CA LEU A 50 1.28 -1.94 7.34
C LEU A 50 1.10 -3.33 6.73
N GLU A 51 -0.10 -3.58 6.21
CA GLU A 51 -0.38 -4.81 5.47
C GLU A 51 0.47 -4.87 4.19
N ARG A 52 1.23 -5.97 4.01
CA ARG A 52 2.16 -6.11 2.89
C ARG A 52 2.13 -7.51 2.27
N LEU A 53 2.13 -7.56 0.94
CA LEU A 53 2.37 -8.77 0.16
C LEU A 53 3.82 -8.81 -0.35
N CYS A 54 4.44 -9.98 -0.21
CA CYS A 54 5.77 -10.27 -0.74
C CYS A 54 5.64 -11.39 -1.77
N PHE A 55 5.82 -11.06 -3.05
CA PHE A 55 5.86 -12.07 -4.10
C PHE A 55 7.28 -12.62 -4.19
N GLN A 56 7.41 -13.94 -4.11
CA GLN A 56 8.68 -14.61 -4.39
C GLN A 56 8.79 -14.81 -5.91
N PRO A 57 9.90 -14.41 -6.56
CA PRO A 57 10.13 -14.78 -7.96
C PRO A 57 10.23 -16.31 -8.07
N HIS A 58 9.61 -16.85 -9.13
CA HIS A 58 9.64 -18.27 -9.49
C HIS A 58 10.99 -18.68 -10.08
#